data_AF-A2EQ21-F1
#
_entry.id   AF-A2EQ21-F1
#
_cell.length_a   1.000
_cell.length_b   1.000
_cell.length_c   1.000
_cell.angle_alpha   90.00
_cell.angle_beta   90.00
_cell.angle_gamma   90.00
#
_symmetry.space_group_name_H-M   'P 1'
#
loop_
_entity.id
_entity.type
_entity.pdbx_description
1 polymer ?
#
loop_
_entity_poly.entity_id
_entity_poly.type
_entity_poly.pdbx_seq_one_letter_code
_entity_poly.pdbx_strand_id
1 'polypeptide(L)'
;MSSSENSKNETGYYFNNTKPIEIFEYPDQASKLIWGVNRNNILQISSQIIEFIKTHKLSIQIPLYLIDAFSRIRVKDLKLFSELYQKILKEFSCIIEPENDKLTTLLHYKGFKFENFIPEWGEKQILNLYSPKSPLYYIAWDKVDALKSKSPKLKINERIGWIFTPLDCAIRYGSELCFNYLKNLGAEYTDYSEKYAVQGGNKNIFMQMIEEGKSFDDMINTALDY
;
A
#
# COMPACT_ATOMS: atom_id res chain seq x y z
N MET A 1 34.95 -36.12 10.06
CA MET A 1 33.96 -36.14 8.96
C MET A 1 33.63 -34.70 8.63
N SER A 2 34.09 -34.23 7.47
CA SER A 2 33.77 -32.90 6.94
C SER A 2 32.39 -32.94 6.30
N SER A 3 31.48 -32.09 6.75
CA SER A 3 30.29 -31.73 5.97
C SER A 3 30.37 -30.24 5.68
N SER A 4 30.77 -29.97 4.45
CA SER A 4 30.70 -28.68 3.77
C SER A 4 29.25 -28.23 3.65
N GLU A 5 28.86 -27.21 4.40
CA GLU A 5 27.69 -26.40 4.05
C GLU A 5 28.14 -25.30 3.09
N ASN A 6 27.75 -25.47 1.83
CA ASN A 6 27.93 -24.49 0.78
C ASN A 6 27.24 -23.19 1.19
N SER A 7 28.03 -22.16 1.52
CA SER A 7 27.56 -20.78 1.50
C SER A 7 27.10 -20.47 0.08
N LYS A 8 25.79 -20.42 -0.14
CA LYS A 8 25.24 -19.79 -1.35
C LYS A 8 25.58 -18.30 -1.26
N ASN A 9 26.70 -17.94 -1.90
CA ASN A 9 27.00 -16.56 -2.23
C ASN A 9 26.02 -16.14 -3.34
N GLU A 10 24.80 -15.81 -2.96
CA GLU A 10 23.89 -15.11 -3.85
C GLU A 10 24.26 -13.64 -3.79
N THR A 11 25.03 -13.21 -4.80
CA THR A 11 25.28 -11.82 -5.10
C THR A 11 23.93 -11.16 -5.37
N GLY A 12 23.35 -10.52 -4.35
CA GLY A 12 22.16 -9.68 -4.50
C GLY A 12 22.39 -8.68 -5.62
N TYR A 13 21.71 -8.89 -6.75
CA TYR A 13 21.81 -7.99 -7.89
C TYR A 13 21.15 -6.67 -7.50
N TYR A 14 21.97 -5.64 -7.23
CA TYR A 14 21.48 -4.29 -6.98
C TYR A 14 20.92 -3.69 -8.28
N PHE A 15 19.61 -3.83 -8.50
CA PHE A 15 18.89 -3.24 -9.65
C PHE A 15 18.76 -1.70 -9.60
N ASN A 16 19.37 -1.04 -8.61
CA ASN A 16 19.33 0.42 -8.48
C ASN A 16 19.93 1.16 -9.71
N ASN A 17 20.75 0.49 -10.52
CA ASN A 17 21.44 1.07 -11.67
C ASN A 17 20.95 0.57 -13.04
N THR A 18 20.01 -0.36 -13.08
CA THR A 18 19.42 -0.82 -14.35
C THR A 18 18.42 0.20 -14.85
N LYS A 19 18.77 0.92 -15.92
CA LYS A 19 17.82 1.77 -16.64
C LYS A 19 16.75 0.87 -17.28
N PRO A 20 15.46 1.21 -17.17
CA PRO A 20 14.44 0.58 -17.99
C PRO A 20 14.83 0.70 -19.47
N ILE A 21 14.43 -0.28 -20.28
CA ILE A 21 14.41 -0.08 -21.74
C ILE A 21 13.56 1.18 -21.98
N GLU A 22 13.93 2.02 -22.96
CA GLU A 22 13.36 3.36 -23.20
C GLU A 22 11.81 3.40 -23.11
N ILE A 23 11.15 2.36 -23.60
CA ILE A 23 9.68 2.20 -23.58
C ILE A 23 9.09 2.18 -22.15
N PHE A 24 9.84 1.68 -21.17
CA PHE A 24 9.42 1.56 -19.77
C PHE A 24 9.91 2.71 -18.87
N GLU A 25 10.67 3.67 -19.40
CA GLU A 25 11.19 4.78 -18.61
C GLU A 25 10.06 5.60 -17.95
N TYR A 26 9.08 6.04 -18.74
CA TYR A 26 7.96 6.83 -18.22
C TYR A 26 6.96 6.00 -17.40
N PRO A 27 6.62 4.75 -17.77
CA PRO A 27 5.83 3.89 -16.89
C PRO A 27 6.46 3.66 -15.51
N ASP A 28 7.78 3.43 -15.44
CA ASP A 28 8.52 3.29 -14.18
C ASP A 28 8.48 4.60 -13.36
N GLN A 29 8.71 5.74 -13.99
CA GLN A 29 8.62 7.05 -13.32
C GLN A 29 7.21 7.30 -12.77
N ALA A 30 6.16 7.05 -13.57
CA ALA A 30 4.78 7.20 -13.13
C ALA A 30 4.44 6.26 -11.98
N SER A 31 4.86 4.99 -12.07
CA SER A 31 4.72 4.01 -10.99
C SER A 31 5.32 4.52 -9.68
N LYS A 32 6.58 4.97 -9.70
CA LYS A 32 7.26 5.53 -8.50
C LYS A 32 6.54 6.76 -7.94
N LEU A 33 6.11 7.67 -8.82
CA LEU A 33 5.36 8.88 -8.42
C LEU A 33 4.03 8.53 -7.76
N ILE A 34 3.22 7.67 -8.41
CA ILE A 34 1.90 7.27 -7.92
C ILE A 34 2.05 6.47 -6.61
N TRP A 35 3.06 5.60 -6.50
CA TRP A 35 3.34 4.85 -5.28
C TRP A 35 3.69 5.79 -4.11
N GLY A 36 4.44 6.86 -4.39
CA GLY A 36 4.84 7.87 -3.41
C GLY A 36 3.77 8.92 -3.07
N VAL A 37 2.55 8.79 -3.59
CA VAL A 37 1.49 9.80 -3.36
C VAL A 37 1.08 9.87 -1.89
N ASN A 38 0.97 11.11 -1.39
CA ASN A 38 0.50 11.45 -0.06
C ASN A 38 -0.17 12.84 -0.07
N ARG A 39 -0.69 13.28 1.09
CA ARG A 39 -1.41 14.55 1.22
C ARG A 39 -0.58 15.78 0.85
N ASN A 40 0.75 15.72 0.99
CA ASN A 40 1.63 16.87 0.79
C ASN A 40 2.06 17.03 -0.67
N ASN A 41 2.09 15.95 -1.45
CA ASN A 41 2.61 15.95 -2.83
C ASN A 41 1.57 15.61 -3.90
N ILE A 42 0.31 15.31 -3.53
CA ILE A 42 -0.73 14.90 -4.50
C ILE A 42 -0.94 15.91 -5.63
N LEU A 43 -0.87 17.22 -5.35
CA LEU A 43 -1.01 18.25 -6.39
C LEU A 43 0.13 18.19 -7.40
N GLN A 44 1.36 18.14 -6.91
CA GLN A 44 2.56 18.04 -7.74
C GLN A 44 2.55 16.77 -8.58
N ILE A 45 2.27 15.61 -7.96
CA ILE A 45 2.20 14.32 -8.66
C ILE A 45 1.11 14.36 -9.72
N SER A 46 -0.07 14.90 -9.40
CA SER A 46 -1.16 15.04 -10.38
C SER A 46 -0.71 15.82 -11.61
N SER A 47 -0.05 16.97 -11.40
CA SER A 47 0.47 17.80 -12.50
C SER A 47 1.50 17.06 -13.35
N GLN A 48 2.44 16.34 -12.74
CA GLN A 48 3.46 15.59 -13.48
C GLN A 48 2.86 14.44 -14.30
N ILE A 49 1.92 13.68 -13.74
CA ILE A 49 1.24 12.60 -14.48
C ILE A 49 0.43 13.16 -15.65
N ILE A 50 -0.30 14.27 -15.43
CA ILE A 50 -1.03 14.96 -16.49
C ILE A 50 -0.08 15.43 -17.60
N GLU A 51 1.09 15.98 -17.25
CA GLU A 51 2.09 16.40 -18.21
C GLU A 51 2.63 15.22 -19.04
N PHE A 52 2.91 14.07 -18.42
CA PHE A 52 3.31 12.85 -19.13
C PHE A 52 2.27 12.40 -20.16
N ILE A 53 0.98 12.49 -19.82
CA ILE A 53 -0.10 12.14 -20.74
C ILE A 53 -0.21 13.19 -21.87
N LYS A 54 -0.17 14.49 -21.55
CA LYS A 54 -0.28 15.59 -22.53
C LYS A 54 0.87 15.60 -23.53
N THR A 55 2.06 15.22 -23.09
CA THR A 55 3.26 15.13 -23.94
C THR A 55 3.41 13.76 -24.62
N HIS A 56 2.40 12.90 -24.53
CA HIS A 56 2.34 11.56 -25.13
C HIS A 56 3.48 10.62 -24.69
N LYS A 57 4.09 10.91 -23.54
CA LYS A 57 5.06 10.03 -22.88
C LYS A 57 4.38 8.81 -22.27
N LEU A 58 3.08 8.94 -21.96
CA LEU A 58 2.21 7.87 -21.47
C LEU A 58 0.83 7.97 -22.12
N SER A 59 0.21 6.81 -22.36
CA SER A 59 -1.24 6.77 -22.55
C SER A 59 -1.94 6.99 -21.21
N ILE A 60 -3.15 7.56 -21.23
CA ILE A 60 -3.95 7.77 -20.01
C ILE A 60 -4.27 6.47 -19.27
N GLN A 61 -4.33 5.34 -20.00
CA GLN A 61 -4.66 4.03 -19.42
C GLN A 61 -3.61 3.57 -18.41
N ILE A 62 -2.32 3.85 -18.66
CA ILE A 62 -1.23 3.37 -17.78
C ILE A 62 -1.32 3.99 -16.38
N PRO A 63 -1.39 5.32 -16.20
CA PRO A 63 -1.56 5.90 -14.86
C PRO A 63 -2.84 5.47 -14.17
N LEU A 64 -3.96 5.35 -14.89
CA LEU A 64 -5.22 4.92 -14.29
C LEU A 64 -5.16 3.47 -13.79
N TYR A 65 -4.59 2.57 -14.58
CA TYR A 65 -4.33 1.18 -14.17
C TYR A 65 -3.43 1.11 -12.93
N LEU A 66 -2.33 1.87 -12.91
CA LEU A 66 -1.42 1.91 -11.75
C LEU A 66 -2.12 2.43 -10.49
N ILE A 67 -2.93 3.48 -10.60
CA ILE A 67 -3.70 4.01 -9.46
C ILE A 67 -4.70 2.96 -8.96
N ASP A 68 -5.41 2.30 -9.87
CA ASP A 68 -6.37 1.25 -9.52
C ASP A 68 -5.68 0.09 -8.79
N ALA A 69 -4.59 -0.43 -9.35
CA ALA A 69 -3.82 -1.52 -8.76
C ALA A 69 -3.25 -1.13 -7.38
N PHE A 70 -2.66 0.06 -7.24
CA PHE A 70 -2.10 0.50 -5.95
C PHE A 70 -3.18 0.74 -4.91
N SER A 71 -4.38 1.14 -5.33
CA SER A 71 -5.50 1.36 -4.43
C SER A 71 -6.00 0.06 -3.77
N ARG A 72 -5.77 -1.10 -4.40
CA ARG A 72 -6.06 -2.42 -3.84
C ARG A 72 -5.04 -2.83 -2.76
N ILE A 73 -3.79 -2.40 -2.92
CA ILE A 73 -2.70 -2.69 -1.97
C ILE A 73 -2.73 -1.71 -0.80
N ARG A 74 -2.69 -0.40 -1.09
CA ARG A 74 -2.59 0.69 -0.11
C ARG A 74 -3.98 1.22 0.26
N VAL A 75 -4.83 0.34 0.78
CA VAL A 75 -6.24 0.63 1.09
C VAL A 75 -6.46 1.82 2.05
N LYS A 76 -5.47 2.15 2.89
CA LYS A 76 -5.49 3.31 3.79
C LYS A 76 -5.47 4.65 3.03
N ASP A 77 -4.87 4.64 1.84
CA ASP A 77 -4.71 5.81 0.98
C ASP A 77 -5.74 5.86 -0.15
N LEU A 78 -6.75 4.99 -0.11
CA LEU A 78 -7.82 4.91 -1.11
C LEU A 78 -8.48 6.28 -1.39
N LYS A 79 -8.63 7.12 -0.36
CA LYS A 79 -9.10 8.50 -0.54
C LYS A 79 -8.19 9.31 -1.45
N LEU A 80 -6.87 9.23 -1.24
CA LEU A 80 -5.88 9.96 -2.04
C LEU A 80 -5.87 9.45 -3.49
N PHE A 81 -5.93 8.14 -3.68
CA PHE A 81 -6.05 7.56 -5.03
C PHE A 81 -7.32 8.01 -5.73
N SER A 82 -8.46 8.09 -5.04
CA SER A 82 -9.70 8.61 -5.63
C SER A 82 -9.60 10.09 -6.03
N GLU A 83 -8.80 10.89 -5.32
CA GLU A 83 -8.55 12.29 -5.66
C GLU A 83 -7.63 12.42 -6.88
N LEU A 84 -6.56 11.62 -6.94
CA LEU A 84 -5.64 11.57 -8.08
C LEU A 84 -6.34 11.08 -9.35
N TYR A 85 -7.07 9.97 -9.25
CA TYR A 85 -7.84 9.39 -10.36
C TYR A 85 -8.87 10.40 -10.89
N GLN A 86 -9.63 11.04 -9.99
CA GLN A 86 -10.60 12.08 -10.35
C GLN A 86 -9.96 13.26 -11.10
N LYS A 87 -8.76 13.72 -10.67
CA LYS A 87 -8.07 14.84 -11.34
C LYS A 87 -7.71 14.49 -12.79
N ILE A 88 -7.22 13.28 -13.02
CA ILE A 88 -6.89 12.79 -14.36
C ILE A 88 -8.17 12.68 -15.21
N LEU A 89 -9.23 12.03 -14.70
CA LEU A 89 -10.49 11.91 -15.44
C LEU A 89 -11.07 13.27 -15.85
N LYS A 90 -11.06 14.25 -14.94
CA LYS A 90 -11.55 15.61 -15.20
C LYS A 90 -10.72 16.34 -16.24
N GLU A 91 -9.39 16.26 -16.14
CA GLU A 91 -8.48 16.96 -17.05
C GLU A 91 -8.68 16.49 -18.50
N PHE A 92 -8.87 15.19 -18.70
CA PHE A 92 -9.03 14.59 -20.03
C PHE A 92 -10.50 14.35 -20.43
N SER A 93 -11.45 14.79 -19.60
CA SER A 93 -12.90 14.62 -19.81
C SER A 93 -13.30 13.18 -20.20
N CYS A 94 -12.73 12.19 -19.51
CA CYS A 94 -12.98 10.78 -19.78
C CYS A 94 -13.70 10.08 -18.62
N ILE A 95 -14.32 8.95 -18.93
CA ILE A 95 -15.02 8.08 -17.96
C ILE A 95 -14.45 6.68 -18.15
N ILE A 96 -13.50 6.33 -17.30
CA ILE A 96 -12.87 5.00 -17.28
C ILE A 96 -13.07 4.45 -15.88
N GLU A 97 -13.86 3.38 -15.80
CA GLU A 97 -14.16 2.69 -14.55
C GLU A 97 -12.93 1.92 -14.05
N PRO A 98 -12.51 2.08 -12.78
CA PRO A 98 -11.49 1.23 -12.18
C PRO A 98 -12.04 -0.16 -11.81
N GLU A 99 -11.19 -1.17 -11.75
CA GLU A 99 -11.61 -2.53 -11.34
C GLU A 99 -11.79 -2.66 -9.83
N ASN A 100 -11.17 -1.79 -9.02
CA ASN A 100 -11.39 -1.77 -7.58
C ASN A 100 -12.74 -1.12 -7.23
N ASP A 101 -13.74 -1.94 -6.90
CA ASP A 101 -15.09 -1.49 -6.50
C ASP A 101 -15.12 -0.38 -5.44
N LYS A 102 -14.17 -0.40 -4.49
CA LYS A 102 -14.10 0.64 -3.46
C LYS A 102 -13.65 1.97 -4.04
N LEU A 103 -12.69 1.96 -4.98
CA LEU A 103 -12.26 3.15 -5.71
C LEU A 103 -13.40 3.66 -6.61
N THR A 104 -14.06 2.76 -7.33
CA THR A 104 -15.22 3.06 -8.19
C THR A 104 -16.35 3.70 -7.38
N THR A 105 -16.66 3.16 -6.21
CA THR A 105 -17.66 3.71 -5.30
C THR A 105 -17.30 5.13 -4.83
N LEU A 106 -16.02 5.40 -4.47
CA LEU A 106 -15.61 6.75 -4.09
C LEU A 106 -15.73 7.74 -5.25
N LEU A 107 -15.40 7.32 -6.47
CA LEU A 107 -15.60 8.13 -7.68
C LEU A 107 -17.09 8.37 -7.96
N HIS A 108 -17.93 7.37 -7.72
CA HIS A 108 -19.39 7.50 -7.83
C HIS A 108 -19.93 8.59 -6.89
N TYR A 109 -19.55 8.56 -5.61
CA TYR A 109 -19.95 9.60 -4.66
C TYR A 109 -19.37 10.98 -4.99
N LYS A 110 -18.31 11.05 -5.80
CA LYS A 110 -17.73 12.28 -6.35
C LYS A 110 -18.42 12.76 -7.65
N GLY A 111 -19.48 12.10 -8.10
CA GLY A 111 -20.32 12.50 -9.22
C GLY A 111 -20.01 11.82 -10.56
N PHE A 112 -19.08 10.86 -10.60
CA PHE A 112 -18.88 10.04 -11.80
C PHE A 112 -19.98 8.98 -11.90
N LYS A 113 -20.44 8.69 -13.12
CA LYS A 113 -21.41 7.63 -13.38
C LYS A 113 -20.76 6.60 -14.28
N PHE A 114 -20.73 5.36 -13.82
CA PHE A 114 -20.26 4.21 -14.58
C PHE A 114 -21.47 3.36 -14.97
N GLU A 115 -21.39 2.72 -16.13
CA GLU A 115 -22.52 1.96 -16.67
C GLU A 115 -22.78 0.72 -15.80
N ASN A 116 -24.03 0.48 -15.43
CA ASN A 116 -24.45 -0.67 -14.60
C ASN A 116 -23.82 -0.74 -13.19
N PHE A 117 -23.10 0.28 -12.73
CA PHE A 117 -22.50 0.31 -11.40
C PHE A 117 -23.47 0.83 -10.34
N ILE A 118 -23.68 0.05 -9.28
CA ILE A 118 -24.45 0.44 -8.09
C ILE A 118 -23.56 0.25 -6.86
N PRO A 119 -23.32 1.30 -6.04
CA PRO A 119 -22.44 1.18 -4.89
C PRO A 119 -23.06 0.30 -3.81
N GLU A 120 -22.35 -0.76 -3.42
CA GLU A 120 -22.78 -1.67 -2.33
C GLU A 120 -22.52 -1.09 -0.93
N TRP A 121 -21.51 -0.21 -0.81
CA TRP A 121 -21.07 0.35 0.47
C TRP A 121 -21.16 1.86 0.49
N GLY A 122 -21.45 2.42 1.67
CA GLY A 122 -21.40 3.86 1.88
C GLY A 122 -19.96 4.39 1.92
N GLU A 123 -19.76 5.64 1.50
CA GLU A 123 -18.44 6.31 1.50
C GLU A 123 -17.71 6.16 2.84
N LYS A 124 -18.41 6.41 3.96
CA LYS A 124 -17.84 6.30 5.31
C LYS A 124 -17.41 4.87 5.64
N GLN A 125 -18.08 3.85 5.11
CA GLN A 125 -17.72 2.45 5.37
C GLN A 125 -16.42 2.11 4.63
N ILE A 126 -16.28 2.58 3.38
CA ILE A 126 -15.08 2.39 2.58
C ILE A 126 -13.86 3.07 3.21
N LEU A 127 -14.04 4.30 3.70
CA LEU A 127 -12.95 5.07 4.29
C LEU A 127 -12.55 4.60 5.70
N ASN A 128 -13.42 3.87 6.40
CA ASN A 128 -13.11 3.31 7.71
C ASN A 128 -12.64 1.86 7.58
N LEU A 129 -11.32 1.65 7.59
CA LEU A 129 -10.72 0.30 7.52
C LEU A 129 -11.23 -0.65 8.60
N TYR A 130 -11.47 -0.12 9.81
CA TYR A 130 -11.95 -0.87 10.96
C TYR A 130 -12.91 -0.03 11.78
N SER A 131 -13.74 -0.71 12.58
CA SER A 131 -14.57 -0.05 13.60
C SER A 131 -13.69 0.79 14.54
N PRO A 132 -14.04 2.06 14.83
CA PRO A 132 -13.27 2.95 15.71
C PRO A 132 -13.05 2.42 17.14
N LYS A 133 -13.77 1.37 17.55
CA LYS A 133 -13.64 0.72 18.85
C LYS A 133 -12.69 -0.49 18.83
N SER A 134 -12.25 -0.93 17.66
CA SER A 134 -11.38 -2.10 17.51
C SER A 134 -9.91 -1.75 17.76
N PRO A 135 -9.09 -2.63 18.38
CA PRO A 135 -7.65 -2.45 18.44
C PRO A 135 -7.02 -2.26 17.06
N LEU A 136 -7.53 -2.96 16.02
CA LEU A 136 -7.03 -2.84 14.65
C LEU A 136 -7.19 -1.42 14.08
N TYR A 137 -8.23 -0.68 14.50
CA TYR A 137 -8.38 0.72 14.12
C TYR A 137 -7.23 1.57 14.66
N TYR A 138 -6.93 1.45 15.95
CA TYR A 138 -5.85 2.23 16.55
C TYR A 138 -4.50 1.84 15.96
N ILE A 139 -4.27 0.56 15.69
CA ILE A 139 -3.05 0.07 15.05
C ILE A 139 -2.91 0.63 13.63
N ALA A 140 -3.91 0.42 12.75
CA ALA A 140 -3.82 0.83 11.35
C ALA A 140 -3.68 2.35 11.16
N TRP A 141 -4.16 3.14 12.12
CA TRP A 141 -4.03 4.60 12.13
C TRP A 141 -2.84 5.11 12.97
N ASP A 142 -1.96 4.21 13.41
CA ASP A 142 -0.76 4.47 14.22
C ASP A 142 -1.01 5.29 15.50
N LYS A 143 -2.13 5.03 16.16
CA LYS A 143 -2.58 5.73 17.38
C LYS A 143 -2.16 4.97 18.64
N VAL A 144 -0.85 4.88 18.88
CA VAL A 144 -0.27 4.04 19.94
C VAL A 144 -0.80 4.37 21.35
N ASP A 145 -0.99 5.64 21.71
CA ASP A 145 -1.48 6.02 23.04
C ASP A 145 -2.96 5.67 23.25
N ALA A 146 -3.76 5.78 22.17
CA ALA A 146 -5.14 5.33 22.19
C ALA A 146 -5.21 3.81 22.29
N LEU A 147 -4.33 3.07 21.61
CA LEU A 147 -4.24 1.61 21.71
C LEU A 147 -3.94 1.18 23.15
N LYS A 148 -2.92 1.78 23.79
CA LYS A 148 -2.54 1.50 25.18
C LYS A 148 -3.70 1.72 26.15
N SER A 149 -4.38 2.85 26.03
CA SER A 149 -5.45 3.23 26.95
C SER A 149 -6.77 2.47 26.71
N LYS A 150 -7.12 2.19 25.44
CA LYS A 150 -8.41 1.57 25.07
C LYS A 150 -8.34 0.06 24.95
N SER A 151 -7.16 -0.54 24.89
CA SER A 151 -6.97 -1.99 24.75
C SER A 151 -5.86 -2.52 25.67
N PRO A 152 -5.95 -2.30 27.01
CA PRO A 152 -4.90 -2.70 27.95
C PRO A 152 -4.72 -4.22 28.06
N LYS A 153 -5.72 -5.01 27.66
CA LYS A 153 -5.68 -6.49 27.64
C LYS A 153 -5.48 -7.04 26.23
N LEU A 154 -4.86 -6.25 25.34
CA LEU A 154 -4.58 -6.68 23.98
C LEU A 154 -3.71 -7.93 24.00
N LYS A 155 -4.20 -9.00 23.40
CA LYS A 155 -3.44 -10.22 23.21
C LYS A 155 -2.56 -10.06 21.97
N ILE A 156 -1.25 -9.92 22.18
CA ILE A 156 -0.30 -9.44 21.16
C ILE A 156 -0.02 -10.43 20.03
N ASN A 157 -0.12 -11.75 20.31
CA ASN A 157 0.16 -12.82 19.34
C ASN A 157 -1.11 -13.55 18.87
N GLU A 158 -2.29 -13.15 19.36
CA GLU A 158 -3.56 -13.73 18.89
C GLU A 158 -4.10 -12.94 17.70
N ARG A 159 -4.65 -13.64 16.71
CA ARG A 159 -5.31 -13.00 15.58
C ARG A 159 -6.58 -12.28 16.03
N ILE A 160 -6.75 -11.04 15.58
CA ILE A 160 -7.98 -10.27 15.82
C ILE A 160 -8.96 -10.55 14.67
N GLY A 161 -10.12 -11.12 15.00
CA GLY A 161 -11.19 -11.41 14.04
C GLY A 161 -10.77 -12.43 12.97
N TRP A 162 -9.79 -13.30 13.27
CA TRP A 162 -9.19 -14.27 12.33
C TRP A 162 -8.42 -13.66 11.16
N ILE A 163 -8.19 -12.33 11.17
CA ILE A 163 -7.59 -11.63 10.03
C ILE A 163 -6.07 -11.49 10.19
N PHE A 164 -5.63 -10.76 11.22
CA PHE A 164 -4.22 -10.40 11.44
C PHE A 164 -3.86 -10.51 12.91
N THR A 165 -2.59 -10.81 13.22
CA THR A 165 -2.05 -10.43 14.53
C THR A 165 -1.98 -8.90 14.64
N PRO A 166 -1.95 -8.34 15.86
CA PRO A 166 -1.65 -6.93 16.07
C PRO A 166 -0.40 -6.46 15.32
N LEU A 167 0.69 -7.24 15.35
CA LEU A 167 1.94 -6.88 14.70
C LEU A 167 1.80 -6.88 13.17
N ASP A 168 1.19 -7.91 12.58
CA ASP A 168 0.92 -7.95 11.14
C ASP A 168 0.08 -6.74 10.68
N CYS A 169 -0.89 -6.31 11.48
CA CYS A 169 -1.67 -5.11 11.20
C CYS A 169 -0.77 -3.86 11.19
N ALA A 170 0.12 -3.72 12.16
CA ALA A 170 1.05 -2.59 12.22
C ALA A 170 1.98 -2.56 11.00
N ILE A 171 2.51 -3.74 10.62
CA ILE A 171 3.39 -3.92 9.46
C ILE A 171 2.64 -3.56 8.17
N ARG A 172 1.45 -4.14 7.94
CA ARG A 172 0.64 -3.95 6.73
C ARG A 172 0.30 -2.49 6.46
N TYR A 173 0.05 -1.72 7.52
CA TYR A 173 -0.35 -0.32 7.40
C TYR A 173 0.79 0.67 7.68
N GLY A 174 2.04 0.19 7.77
CA GLY A 174 3.22 1.02 7.98
C GLY A 174 3.18 1.83 9.28
N SER A 175 2.54 1.31 10.32
CA SER A 175 2.24 2.00 11.57
C SER A 175 3.39 1.80 12.56
N GLU A 176 4.42 2.64 12.40
CA GLU A 176 5.73 2.50 13.03
C GLU A 176 5.69 2.60 14.56
N LEU A 177 4.88 3.50 15.12
CA LEU A 177 4.79 3.65 16.58
C LEU A 177 4.13 2.42 17.22
N CYS A 178 3.06 1.93 16.61
CA CYS A 178 2.39 0.71 17.03
C CYS A 178 3.28 -0.52 16.83
N PHE A 179 4.01 -0.60 15.71
CA PHE A 179 4.96 -1.68 15.44
C PHE A 179 6.03 -1.78 16.55
N ASN A 180 6.71 -0.67 16.85
CA ASN A 180 7.72 -0.62 17.90
C ASN A 180 7.16 -0.98 19.28
N TYR A 181 5.97 -0.45 19.61
CA TYR A 181 5.28 -0.80 20.85
C TYR A 181 4.98 -2.30 20.96
N LEU A 182 4.44 -2.91 19.90
CA LEU A 182 4.09 -4.32 19.89
C LEU A 182 5.34 -5.21 19.95
N LYS A 183 6.40 -4.88 19.22
CA LYS A 183 7.70 -5.57 19.31
C LYS A 183 8.27 -5.53 20.73
N ASN A 184 8.21 -4.38 21.41
CA ASN A 184 8.65 -4.24 22.80
C ASN A 184 7.83 -5.06 23.80
N LEU A 185 6.60 -5.43 23.46
CA LEU A 185 5.77 -6.34 24.25
C LEU A 185 6.07 -7.82 23.98
N GLY A 186 6.96 -8.14 23.03
CA GLY A 186 7.28 -9.52 22.63
C GLY A 186 6.37 -10.06 21.53
N ALA A 187 5.82 -9.19 20.67
CA ALA A 187 5.07 -9.67 19.51
C ALA A 187 6.00 -10.36 18.49
N GLU A 188 5.53 -11.48 17.95
CA GLU A 188 6.29 -12.31 17.01
C GLU A 188 5.84 -12.08 15.58
N TYR A 189 6.79 -12.21 14.64
CA TYR A 189 6.44 -12.25 13.22
C TYR A 189 5.68 -13.52 12.88
N THR A 190 4.82 -13.42 11.88
CA THR A 190 4.15 -14.57 11.27
C THR A 190 4.74 -14.84 9.89
N ASP A 191 4.33 -15.95 9.26
CA ASP A 191 4.70 -16.30 7.89
C ASP A 191 4.17 -15.31 6.83
N TYR A 192 3.33 -14.34 7.23
CA TYR A 192 2.78 -13.31 6.35
C TYR A 192 3.40 -11.93 6.57
N SER A 193 4.25 -11.76 7.60
CA SER A 193 4.75 -10.44 7.98
C SER A 193 5.56 -9.79 6.85
N GLU A 194 6.36 -10.56 6.12
CA GLU A 194 7.16 -10.11 4.98
C GLU A 194 6.28 -9.60 3.85
N LYS A 195 5.22 -10.35 3.52
CA LYS A 195 4.20 -9.94 2.54
C LYS A 195 3.59 -8.60 2.94
N TYR A 196 3.22 -8.45 4.22
CA TYR A 196 2.63 -7.21 4.71
C TYR A 196 3.60 -6.04 4.73
N ALA A 197 4.89 -6.26 4.97
CA ALA A 197 5.88 -5.19 4.96
C ALA A 197 6.06 -4.61 3.55
N VAL A 198 6.07 -5.47 2.53
CA VAL A 198 6.08 -5.05 1.12
C VAL A 198 4.84 -4.21 0.80
N GLN A 199 3.65 -4.67 1.19
CA GLN A 199 2.40 -3.93 0.97
C GLN A 199 2.33 -2.60 1.73
N GLY A 200 2.87 -2.58 2.95
CA GLY A 200 2.87 -1.39 3.80
C GLY A 200 3.82 -0.30 3.34
N GLY A 201 4.92 -0.66 2.67
CA GLY A 201 5.87 0.27 2.08
C GLY A 201 6.58 1.18 3.07
N ASN A 202 6.50 0.91 4.38
CA ASN A 202 7.23 1.65 5.40
C ASN A 202 8.67 1.14 5.46
N LYS A 203 9.61 1.98 5.01
CA LYS A 203 11.03 1.64 4.93
C LYS A 203 11.64 1.30 6.30
N ASN A 204 11.25 1.98 7.37
CA ASN A 204 11.82 1.75 8.70
C ASN A 204 11.45 0.35 9.21
N ILE A 205 10.17 -0.03 9.09
CA ILE A 205 9.71 -1.39 9.44
C ILE A 205 10.42 -2.42 8.57
N PHE A 206 10.49 -2.18 7.26
CA PHE A 206 11.14 -3.09 6.31
C PHE A 206 12.62 -3.34 6.66
N MET A 207 13.38 -2.27 6.92
CA MET A 207 14.80 -2.36 7.30
C MET A 207 14.98 -3.09 8.64
N GLN A 208 14.16 -2.79 9.64
CA GLN A 208 14.23 -3.47 10.93
C GLN A 208 13.94 -4.97 10.81
N MET A 209 12.98 -5.37 9.97
CA MET A 209 12.71 -6.80 9.73
C MET A 209 13.92 -7.53 9.12
N ILE A 210 14.65 -6.89 8.20
CA ILE A 210 15.89 -7.43 7.62
C ILE A 210 16.97 -7.58 8.70
N GLU A 211 17.15 -6.55 9.54
CA GLU A 211 18.11 -6.58 10.66
C GLU A 211 17.79 -7.69 11.67
N GLU A 212 16.51 -8.00 11.86
CA GLU A 212 16.01 -9.08 12.70
C GLU A 212 15.98 -10.46 11.98
N GLY A 213 16.57 -10.56 10.79
CA GLY A 213 16.84 -11.83 10.09
C GLY A 213 15.73 -12.31 9.16
N LYS A 214 14.75 -11.47 8.80
CA LYS A 214 13.74 -11.82 7.78
C LYS A 214 14.31 -11.69 6.36
N SER A 215 13.99 -12.66 5.51
CA SER A 215 14.30 -12.64 4.07
C SER A 215 13.08 -12.21 3.25
N PHE A 216 13.32 -11.54 2.12
CA PHE A 216 12.29 -11.07 1.19
C PHE A 216 12.47 -11.64 -0.23
N ASP A 217 13.26 -12.71 -0.38
CA ASP A 217 13.69 -13.21 -1.69
C ASP A 217 12.51 -13.59 -2.62
N ASP A 218 11.43 -14.13 -2.07
CA ASP A 218 10.23 -14.54 -2.82
C ASP A 218 9.11 -13.48 -2.84
N MET A 219 9.41 -12.23 -2.45
CA MET A 219 8.40 -11.19 -2.28
C MET A 219 8.24 -10.25 -3.49
N ILE A 220 9.02 -10.43 -4.56
CA ILE A 220 8.91 -9.63 -5.78
C ILE A 220 7.48 -9.71 -6.35
N ASN A 221 6.90 -10.91 -6.41
CA ASN A 221 5.52 -11.06 -6.88
C ASN A 221 4.53 -10.34 -5.96
N THR A 222 4.76 -10.27 -4.65
CA THR A 222 3.89 -9.50 -3.75
C THR A 222 3.93 -7.99 -4.05
N ALA A 223 5.08 -7.48 -4.51
CA ALA A 223 5.21 -6.10 -4.95
C ALA A 223 4.59 -5.87 -6.34
N LEU A 224 4.41 -6.93 -7.14
CA LEU A 224 3.97 -6.88 -8.53
C LEU A 224 2.56 -7.48 -8.77
N ASP A 225 1.91 -8.05 -7.75
CA ASP A 225 0.56 -8.64 -7.81
C ASP A 225 -0.46 -7.50 -7.94
N TYR A 226 -0.57 -7.01 -9.17
CA TYR A 226 -1.43 -5.93 -9.68
C TYR A 226 -2.49 -6.49 -10.62
#